data_AF-R7L870-F1
#
_entry.id   AF-R7L870-F1
#
_cell.length_a   1.000
_cell.length_b   1.000
_cell.length_c   1.000
_cell.angle_alpha   90.00
_cell.angle_beta   90.00
_cell.angle_gamma   90.00
#
_symmetry.space_group_name_H-M   'P 1'
#
loop_
_entity.id
_entity.type
_entity.pdbx_description
1 polymer ?
#
loop_
_entity_poly.entity_id
_entity_poly.type
_entity_poly.pdbx_seq_one_letter_code
_entity_poly.pdbx_strand_id
1 'polypeptide(L)'
;MKISSTLKFLCKWIAHPKSTGAVCPSSGFLARKMVEGVGSMRDGGVVVELGAGTGAVTKYLVEAGFDKNSSLYSIEFDSGLAETLKRDFPSAKVVNDSAENIRKIVGSDLPKVYAIVSSLPLLSLPCDMVGRILKEVEETLPAGGKFVQYTYNLKRNPNSIGFKNMRHIGVSKVYLNIPPARVDVFEKI
;
A
#
# COMPACT_ATOMS: atom_id res chain seq x y z
N MET A 1 16.27 2.36 -19.76
CA MET A 1 15.21 1.41 -19.35
C MET A 1 13.92 1.74 -20.08
N LYS A 2 13.38 0.82 -20.92
CA LYS A 2 12.09 1.01 -21.61
C LYS A 2 10.96 0.68 -20.63
N ILE A 3 10.35 1.70 -20.03
CA ILE A 3 9.12 1.56 -19.24
C ILE A 3 8.02 1.13 -20.20
N SER A 4 7.45 -0.06 -19.97
CA SER A 4 6.37 -0.63 -20.79
C SER A 4 5.22 0.36 -20.93
N SER A 5 4.71 0.55 -22.14
CA SER A 5 3.62 1.47 -22.47
C SER A 5 2.40 1.29 -21.56
N THR A 6 2.10 0.05 -21.17
CA THR A 6 1.01 -0.31 -20.24
C THR A 6 1.14 0.36 -18.86
N LEU A 7 2.38 0.52 -18.35
CA LEU A 7 2.62 1.19 -17.07
C LEU A 7 2.34 2.70 -17.17
N LYS A 8 2.70 3.31 -18.31
CA LYS A 8 2.40 4.72 -18.59
C LYS A 8 0.89 4.97 -18.74
N PHE A 9 0.16 4.03 -19.35
CA PHE A 9 -1.29 4.08 -19.46
C PHE A 9 -1.99 3.94 -18.11
N LEU A 10 -1.52 3.02 -17.24
CA LEU A 10 -2.07 2.86 -15.90
C LEU A 10 -1.79 4.09 -15.03
N CYS A 11 -0.58 4.68 -15.09
CA CYS A 11 -0.28 5.94 -14.41
C CYS A 11 -1.15 7.09 -14.91
N LYS A 12 -1.45 7.17 -16.23
CA LYS A 12 -2.39 8.15 -16.77
C LYS A 12 -3.84 7.90 -16.33
N TRP A 13 -4.24 6.64 -16.18
CA TRP A 13 -5.58 6.27 -15.72
C TRP A 13 -5.78 6.60 -14.23
N ILE A 14 -4.78 6.31 -13.39
CA ILE A 14 -4.73 6.75 -11.98
C ILE A 14 -4.75 8.28 -11.90
N ALA A 15 -4.04 8.97 -12.80
CA ALA A 15 -3.97 10.42 -12.82
C ALA A 15 -5.24 11.12 -13.35
N HIS A 16 -6.11 10.45 -14.13
CA HIS A 16 -7.33 11.02 -14.71
C HIS A 16 -8.58 10.18 -14.40
N PRO A 17 -9.02 10.12 -13.13
CA PRO A 17 -10.06 9.20 -12.66
C PRO A 17 -11.51 9.65 -12.96
N LYS A 18 -11.73 10.79 -13.64
CA LYS A 18 -13.06 11.41 -13.80
C LYS A 18 -14.07 10.66 -14.68
N SER A 19 -13.77 9.46 -15.17
CA SER A 19 -14.63 8.82 -16.19
C SER A 19 -15.06 7.38 -15.91
N THR A 20 -14.68 6.72 -14.82
CA THR A 20 -15.19 5.36 -14.56
C THR A 20 -15.26 5.06 -13.07
N GLY A 21 -16.46 5.14 -12.49
CA GLY A 21 -16.83 4.56 -11.19
C GLY A 21 -16.82 3.04 -11.18
N ALA A 22 -15.72 2.44 -11.62
CA ALA A 22 -15.51 1.00 -11.65
C ALA A 22 -14.14 0.72 -11.06
N VAL A 23 -14.12 0.28 -9.79
CA VAL A 23 -13.06 -0.59 -9.29
C VAL A 23 -13.01 -1.76 -10.27
N CYS A 24 -12.06 -1.74 -11.20
CA CYS A 24 -11.99 -2.74 -12.26
C CYS A 24 -11.90 -4.12 -11.56
N PRO A 25 -12.70 -5.13 -11.94
CA PRO A 25 -12.69 -6.45 -11.29
C PRO A 25 -11.28 -7.07 -11.21
N SER A 26 -10.37 -6.66 -12.10
CA SER A 26 -8.95 -6.97 -12.03
C SER A 26 -8.25 -6.48 -10.75
N SER A 27 -8.53 -5.25 -10.28
CA SER A 27 -7.95 -4.67 -9.06
C SER A 27 -8.36 -5.39 -7.78
N GLY A 28 -9.54 -6.03 -7.76
CA GLY A 28 -10.02 -6.78 -6.60
C GLY A 28 -9.17 -8.01 -6.29
N PHE A 29 -8.70 -8.73 -7.31
CA PHE A 29 -7.78 -9.86 -7.10
C PHE A 29 -6.45 -9.41 -6.50
N LEU A 30 -5.92 -8.28 -6.98
CA LEU A 30 -4.69 -7.71 -6.43
C LEU A 30 -4.88 -7.26 -4.99
N ALA A 31 -5.93 -6.48 -4.72
CA ALA A 31 -6.24 -5.98 -3.39
C ALA A 31 -6.41 -7.12 -2.38
N ARG A 32 -7.17 -8.17 -2.73
CA ARG A 32 -7.30 -9.38 -1.88
C ARG A 32 -5.94 -10.01 -1.58
N LYS A 33 -5.07 -10.15 -2.58
CA LYS A 33 -3.72 -10.71 -2.38
C LYS A 33 -2.81 -9.83 -1.53
N MET A 34 -2.97 -8.51 -1.60
CA MET A 34 -2.29 -7.60 -0.67
C MET A 34 -2.78 -7.79 0.76
N VAL A 35 -4.10 -7.86 0.96
CA VAL A 35 -4.70 -8.07 2.29
C VAL A 35 -4.34 -9.45 2.86
N GLU A 36 -4.31 -10.50 2.04
CA GLU A 36 -3.81 -11.82 2.45
C GLU A 36 -2.34 -11.75 2.94
N GLY A 37 -1.51 -10.91 2.30
CA GLY A 37 -0.12 -10.69 2.70
C GLY A 37 0.04 -10.06 4.08
N VAL A 38 -0.95 -9.29 4.55
CA VAL A 38 -1.01 -8.74 5.91
C VAL A 38 -1.19 -9.86 6.94
N GLY A 39 -2.03 -10.85 6.61
CA GLY A 39 -2.39 -11.95 7.51
C GLY A 39 -3.22 -11.48 8.71
N SER A 40 -3.35 -12.32 9.73
CA SER A 40 -4.20 -12.03 10.90
C SER A 40 -3.52 -11.13 11.91
N MET A 41 -4.12 -9.98 12.21
CA MET A 41 -3.68 -9.05 13.24
C MET A 41 -4.32 -9.40 14.59
N ARG A 42 -3.56 -9.31 15.67
CA ARG A 42 -4.08 -9.41 17.05
C ARG A 42 -4.81 -8.13 17.45
N ASP A 43 -5.71 -8.22 18.42
CA ASP A 43 -6.41 -7.05 18.94
C ASP A 43 -5.43 -5.94 19.35
N GLY A 44 -5.75 -4.71 18.94
CA GLY A 44 -4.95 -3.51 19.23
C GLY A 44 -3.80 -3.22 18.27
N GLY A 45 -3.57 -4.05 17.24
CA GLY A 45 -2.63 -3.73 16.16
C GLY A 45 -3.14 -2.61 15.25
N VAL A 46 -2.23 -1.98 14.50
CA VAL A 46 -2.54 -0.93 13.52
C VAL A 46 -2.01 -1.30 12.14
N VAL A 47 -2.84 -1.13 11.11
CA VAL A 47 -2.45 -1.23 9.71
C VAL A 47 -2.35 0.16 9.10
N VAL A 48 -1.29 0.40 8.35
CA VAL A 48 -1.11 1.64 7.58
C VAL A 48 -1.14 1.33 6.09
N GLU A 49 -2.02 1.99 5.35
CA GLU A 49 -2.08 1.95 3.90
C GLU A 49 -1.41 3.21 3.32
N LEU A 50 -0.46 3.03 2.40
CA LEU A 50 0.25 4.09 1.68
C LEU A 50 -0.25 4.19 0.25
N GLY A 51 -0.69 5.38 -0.14
CA GLY A 51 -1.23 5.64 -1.49
C GLY A 51 -2.57 4.95 -1.69
N ALA A 52 -3.51 5.20 -0.79
CA ALA A 52 -4.84 4.59 -0.81
C ALA A 52 -5.61 4.85 -2.12
N GLY A 53 -5.32 5.96 -2.81
CA GLY A 53 -5.87 6.30 -4.12
C GLY A 53 -7.39 6.37 -4.09
N THR A 54 -8.05 5.56 -4.91
CA THR A 54 -9.51 5.48 -4.98
C THR A 54 -10.13 4.53 -3.94
N GLY A 55 -9.32 3.94 -3.05
CA GLY A 55 -9.79 3.02 -2.02
C GLY A 55 -9.93 1.57 -2.46
N ALA A 56 -9.31 1.20 -3.58
CA ALA A 56 -9.38 -0.16 -4.11
C ALA A 56 -8.81 -1.21 -3.13
N VAL A 57 -7.77 -0.87 -2.36
CA VAL A 57 -7.20 -1.73 -1.32
C VAL A 57 -7.85 -1.45 0.04
N THR A 58 -8.09 -0.18 0.39
CA THR A 58 -8.84 0.25 1.58
C THR A 58 -10.11 -0.55 1.79
N LYS A 59 -10.92 -0.74 0.73
CA LYS A 59 -12.15 -1.53 0.77
C LYS A 59 -11.93 -2.94 1.33
N TYR A 60 -10.91 -3.65 0.85
CA TYR A 60 -10.64 -5.01 1.29
C TYR A 60 -9.99 -5.06 2.67
N LEU A 61 -9.25 -4.02 3.07
CA LEU A 61 -8.75 -3.89 4.44
C LEU A 61 -9.91 -3.73 5.43
N VAL A 62 -10.89 -2.90 5.09
CA VAL A 62 -12.14 -2.72 5.86
C VAL A 62 -12.97 -4.00 5.88
N GLU A 63 -13.17 -4.67 4.75
CA GLU A 63 -13.90 -5.96 4.69
C GLU A 63 -13.22 -7.04 5.55
N ALA A 64 -11.89 -7.02 5.66
CA ALA A 64 -11.13 -7.90 6.54
C ALA A 64 -11.12 -7.45 8.02
N GLY A 65 -11.70 -6.29 8.34
CA GLY A 65 -11.88 -5.78 9.69
C GLY A 65 -10.67 -5.06 10.28
N PHE A 66 -9.72 -4.60 9.46
CA PHE A 66 -8.54 -3.86 9.92
C PHE A 66 -8.82 -2.41 10.33
N ASP A 67 -10.05 -1.92 10.13
CA ASP A 67 -10.51 -0.59 10.53
C ASP A 67 -11.15 -0.57 11.92
N LYS A 68 -11.44 -1.73 12.50
CA LYS A 68 -12.07 -1.86 13.83
C LYS A 68 -11.26 -1.11 14.89
N ASN A 69 -11.93 -0.41 15.79
CA ASN A 69 -11.29 0.42 16.82
C ASN A 69 -10.30 1.45 16.24
N SER A 70 -10.56 1.93 15.02
CA SER A 70 -9.75 2.92 14.31
C SER A 70 -8.29 2.48 14.12
N SER A 71 -8.11 1.19 13.80
CA SER A 71 -6.81 0.56 13.58
C SER A 71 -6.28 0.65 12.15
N LEU A 72 -7.01 1.28 11.22
CA LEU A 72 -6.57 1.50 9.84
C LEU A 72 -6.24 2.96 9.61
N TYR A 73 -5.00 3.27 9.23
CA TYR A 73 -4.61 4.56 8.68
C TYR A 73 -4.51 4.46 7.16
N SER A 74 -5.21 5.31 6.41
CA SER A 74 -5.10 5.38 4.94
C SER A 74 -4.50 6.72 4.55
N ILE A 75 -3.26 6.71 4.09
CA ILE A 75 -2.50 7.91 3.72
C ILE A 75 -2.62 8.12 2.21
N GLU A 76 -3.09 9.31 1.82
CA GLU A 76 -3.24 9.71 0.42
C GLU A 76 -2.73 11.14 0.21
N PHE A 77 -1.95 11.36 -0.85
CA PHE A 77 -1.34 12.67 -1.12
C PHE A 77 -2.31 13.63 -1.81
N ASP A 78 -3.16 13.14 -2.72
CA ASP A 78 -4.16 13.98 -3.39
C ASP A 78 -5.33 14.30 -2.45
N SER A 79 -5.61 15.58 -2.27
CA SER A 79 -6.63 16.03 -1.32
C SER A 79 -8.05 15.63 -1.74
N GLY A 80 -8.36 15.61 -3.04
CA GLY A 80 -9.68 15.24 -3.55
C GLY A 80 -9.96 13.74 -3.39
N LEU A 81 -8.95 12.90 -3.62
CA LEU A 81 -9.03 11.46 -3.33
C LEU A 81 -9.12 11.22 -1.83
N ALA A 82 -8.35 11.93 -1.00
CA ALA A 82 -8.43 11.81 0.45
C ALA A 82 -9.82 12.21 1.01
N GLU A 83 -10.45 13.25 0.48
CA GLU A 83 -11.83 13.62 0.82
C GLU A 83 -12.85 12.54 0.42
N THR A 84 -12.68 11.96 -0.77
CA THR A 84 -13.51 10.85 -1.25
C THR A 84 -13.36 9.63 -0.34
N LEU A 85 -12.12 9.26 0.01
CA LEU A 85 -11.81 8.18 0.92
C LEU A 85 -12.43 8.38 2.31
N LYS A 86 -12.37 9.60 2.87
CA LYS A 86 -12.99 9.93 4.16
C LYS A 86 -14.49 9.69 4.16
N ARG A 87 -15.15 10.07 3.07
CA ARG A 87 -16.61 9.87 2.91
C ARG A 87 -16.95 8.38 2.74
N ASP A 88 -16.18 7.67 1.93
CA ASP A 88 -16.50 6.30 1.53
C ASP A 88 -16.07 5.27 2.60
N PHE A 89 -15.08 5.59 3.44
CA PHE A 89 -14.54 4.73 4.51
C PHE A 89 -14.43 5.48 5.86
N PRO A 90 -15.56 5.88 6.48
CA PRO A 90 -15.54 6.71 7.69
C PRO A 90 -14.95 6.03 8.93
N SER A 91 -14.80 4.70 8.92
CA SER A 91 -14.16 3.93 9.99
C SER A 91 -12.62 3.93 9.91
N ALA A 92 -12.05 4.25 8.74
CA ALA A 92 -10.62 4.38 8.56
C ALA A 92 -10.13 5.80 8.93
N LYS A 93 -8.94 5.89 9.53
CA LYS A 93 -8.23 7.16 9.76
C LYS A 93 -7.57 7.62 8.45
N VAL A 94 -8.34 8.30 7.62
CA VAL A 94 -7.83 8.82 6.34
C VAL A 94 -7.07 10.13 6.55
N VAL A 95 -5.82 10.18 6.08
CA VAL A 95 -4.91 11.31 6.28
C VAL A 95 -4.41 11.81 4.93
N ASN A 96 -4.58 13.12 4.68
CA ASN A 96 -4.04 13.75 3.49
C ASN A 96 -2.61 14.26 3.75
N ASP A 97 -1.61 13.45 3.44
CA ASP A 97 -0.20 13.77 3.66
C ASP A 97 0.70 12.87 2.78
N SER A 98 2.01 13.14 2.77
CA SER A 98 3.00 12.29 2.11
C SER A 98 3.20 10.98 2.87
N ALA A 99 3.42 9.90 2.11
CA ALA A 99 3.90 8.62 2.64
C ALA A 99 5.31 8.70 3.26
N GLU A 100 6.00 9.84 3.14
CA GLU A 100 7.25 10.14 3.85
C GLU A 100 7.02 10.57 5.32
N ASN A 101 5.77 10.70 5.77
CA ASN A 101 5.42 11.19 7.10
C ASN A 101 4.79 10.11 8.00
N ILE A 102 5.01 8.82 7.71
CA ILE A 102 4.32 7.70 8.38
C ILE A 102 4.37 7.80 9.90
N ARG A 103 5.56 7.94 10.49
CA ARG A 103 5.72 7.98 11.96
C ARG A 103 5.01 9.15 12.61
N LYS A 104 5.04 10.33 11.96
CA LYS A 104 4.32 11.52 12.42
C LYS A 104 2.81 11.28 12.41
N ILE A 105 2.31 10.61 11.37
CA ILE A 105 0.88 10.34 11.16
C ILE A 105 0.36 9.32 12.19
N VAL A 106 1.09 8.23 12.43
CA VAL A 106 0.66 7.22 13.42
C VAL A 106 0.88 7.69 14.86
N GLY A 107 1.85 8.58 15.12
CA GLY A 107 2.05 9.22 16.41
C GLY A 107 2.17 8.20 17.56
N SER A 108 1.29 8.30 18.54
CA SER A 108 1.26 7.41 19.71
C SER A 108 0.94 5.94 19.37
N ASP A 109 0.39 5.67 18.20
CA ASP A 109 0.11 4.31 17.73
C ASP A 109 1.32 3.65 17.07
N LEU A 110 2.46 4.35 16.95
CA LEU A 110 3.71 3.81 16.39
C LEU A 110 4.10 2.42 16.94
N PRO A 111 4.07 2.15 18.27
CA PRO A 111 4.43 0.84 18.81
C PRO A 111 3.45 -0.28 18.44
N LYS A 112 2.24 0.08 17.96
CA LYS A 112 1.17 -0.84 17.60
C LYS A 112 1.14 -1.16 16.11
N VAL A 113 1.96 -0.50 15.29
CA VAL A 113 1.95 -0.73 13.84
C VAL A 113 2.33 -2.18 13.56
N TYR A 114 1.35 -2.94 13.09
CA TYR A 114 1.45 -4.36 12.79
C TYR A 114 1.89 -4.58 11.35
N ALA A 115 1.33 -3.82 10.42
CA ALA A 115 1.65 -3.94 9.01
C ALA A 115 1.50 -2.62 8.25
N ILE A 116 2.28 -2.48 7.19
CA ILE A 116 2.17 -1.41 6.21
C ILE A 116 1.88 -2.02 4.85
N VAL A 117 0.83 -1.54 4.19
CA VAL A 117 0.39 -1.95 2.86
C VAL A 117 0.61 -0.79 1.91
N SER A 118 1.36 -0.97 0.84
CA SER A 118 1.70 0.12 -0.08
C SER A 118 1.22 -0.17 -1.49
N SER A 119 0.39 0.75 -1.98
CA SER A 119 -0.10 0.80 -3.36
C SER A 119 0.67 1.81 -4.21
N LEU A 120 1.72 2.41 -3.65
CA LEU A 120 2.54 3.41 -4.33
C LEU A 120 3.27 2.81 -5.54
N PRO A 121 3.35 3.53 -6.68
CA PRO A 121 4.09 3.10 -7.84
C PRO A 121 5.60 3.38 -7.66
N LEU A 122 6.24 2.70 -6.70
CA LEU A 122 7.64 2.96 -6.30
C LEU A 122 8.64 2.98 -7.48
N LEU A 123 8.39 2.22 -8.55
CA LEU A 123 9.25 2.22 -9.75
C LEU A 123 9.17 3.49 -10.60
N SER A 124 8.12 4.28 -10.43
CA SER A 124 7.86 5.52 -11.18
C SER A 124 8.19 6.77 -10.36
N LEU A 125 8.43 6.63 -9.06
CA LEU A 125 8.76 7.75 -8.17
C LEU A 125 10.27 8.09 -8.24
N PRO A 126 10.66 9.34 -7.93
CA PRO A 126 12.06 9.73 -7.80
C PRO A 126 12.81 8.84 -6.79
N CYS A 127 14.04 8.44 -7.11
CA CYS A 127 14.82 7.50 -6.28
C CYS A 127 14.99 8.00 -4.84
N ASP A 128 15.23 9.30 -4.64
CA ASP A 128 15.38 9.89 -3.31
C ASP A 128 14.09 9.81 -2.49
N MET A 129 12.93 10.00 -3.13
CA MET A 129 11.62 9.88 -2.49
C MET A 129 11.34 8.43 -2.11
N VAL A 130 11.63 7.47 -3.00
CA VAL A 130 11.54 6.04 -2.69
C VAL A 130 12.43 5.70 -1.50
N GLY A 131 13.66 6.19 -1.47
CA GLY A 131 14.58 5.99 -0.35
C GLY A 131 14.03 6.50 0.98
N ARG A 132 13.41 7.69 0.99
CA ARG A 132 12.77 8.26 2.19
C ARG A 132 11.54 7.46 2.63
N ILE A 133 10.68 7.06 1.70
CA ILE A 133 9.50 6.23 2.00
C ILE A 133 9.93 4.88 2.61
N LEU A 134 10.90 4.20 1.99
CA LEU A 134 11.36 2.89 2.48
C LEU A 134 12.04 3.02 3.86
N LYS A 135 12.78 4.09 4.10
CA LYS A 135 13.34 4.40 5.42
C LYS A 135 12.23 4.57 6.46
N GLU A 136 11.19 5.35 6.15
CA GLU A 136 10.05 5.52 7.06
C GLU A 136 9.33 4.20 7.32
N VAL A 137 9.14 3.35 6.30
CA VAL A 137 8.57 2.00 6.48
C VAL A 137 9.41 1.18 7.46
N GLU A 138 10.74 1.15 7.28
CA GLU A 138 11.64 0.41 8.18
C GLU A 138 11.65 0.96 9.60
N GLU A 139 11.58 2.27 9.76
CA GLU A 139 11.60 2.94 11.08
C GLU A 139 10.22 2.93 11.76
N THR A 140 9.15 2.65 11.01
CA THR A 140 7.79 2.52 11.56
C THR A 140 7.50 1.10 12.03
N LEU A 141 7.97 0.09 11.30
CA LEU A 141 7.67 -1.31 11.61
C LEU A 141 8.52 -1.81 12.80
N PRO A 142 7.89 -2.38 13.85
CA PRO A 142 8.60 -3.14 14.87
C PRO A 142 9.11 -4.47 14.29
N ALA A 143 10.02 -5.15 14.98
CA ALA A 143 10.50 -6.48 14.59
C ALA A 143 9.32 -7.45 14.39
N GLY A 144 9.34 -8.22 13.29
CA GLY A 144 8.23 -9.07 12.86
C GLY A 144 7.08 -8.34 12.15
N GLY A 145 7.08 -7.01 12.12
CA GLY A 145 6.12 -6.20 11.38
C GLY A 145 6.24 -6.41 9.87
N LYS A 146 5.11 -6.37 9.15
CA LYS A 146 5.07 -6.70 7.72
C LYS A 146 4.94 -5.48 6.83
N PHE A 147 5.63 -5.50 5.70
CA PHE A 147 5.41 -4.59 4.58
C PHE A 147 4.93 -5.36 3.37
N VAL A 148 3.77 -4.98 2.83
CA VAL A 148 3.16 -5.59 1.65
C VAL A 148 3.15 -4.57 0.51
N GLN A 149 3.73 -4.94 -0.62
CA GLN A 149 3.83 -4.08 -1.80
C GLN A 149 3.57 -4.88 -3.04
N TYR A 150 2.97 -4.27 -4.05
CA TYR A 150 2.88 -4.88 -5.38
C TYR A 150 3.78 -4.21 -6.42
N THR A 151 4.05 -4.94 -7.49
CA THR A 151 4.75 -4.44 -8.68
C THR A 151 4.19 -5.08 -9.94
N TYR A 152 4.11 -4.30 -11.02
CA TYR A 152 3.80 -4.80 -12.36
C TYR A 152 5.04 -5.37 -13.07
N ASN A 153 6.25 -5.16 -12.53
CA ASN A 153 7.45 -5.77 -13.06
C ASN A 153 7.66 -7.16 -12.41
N LEU A 154 7.03 -8.18 -13.01
CA LEU A 154 7.06 -9.56 -12.52
C LEU A 154 8.47 -10.16 -12.42
N LYS A 155 9.45 -9.61 -13.18
CA LYS A 155 10.84 -10.09 -13.22
C LYS A 155 11.76 -9.36 -12.24
N ARG A 156 11.32 -8.27 -11.59
CA ARG A 156 12.16 -7.50 -10.66
C ARG A 156 12.56 -8.38 -9.48
N ASN A 157 13.83 -8.39 -9.07
CA ASN A 157 14.22 -9.06 -7.84
C ASN A 157 13.55 -8.34 -6.63
N PRO A 158 12.77 -9.01 -5.77
CA PRO A 158 12.15 -8.38 -4.59
C PRO A 158 13.18 -7.69 -3.68
N ASN A 159 14.37 -8.27 -3.53
CA ASN A 159 15.43 -7.71 -2.68
C ASN A 159 16.06 -6.44 -3.26
N SER A 160 15.78 -6.10 -4.52
CA SER A 160 16.27 -4.86 -5.14
C SER A 160 15.43 -3.62 -4.77
N ILE A 161 14.48 -3.74 -3.84
CA ILE A 161 13.64 -2.62 -3.42
C ILE A 161 14.42 -1.59 -2.60
N GLY A 162 15.50 -1.99 -1.92
CA GLY A 162 16.41 -1.09 -1.20
C GLY A 162 16.28 -1.11 0.33
N PHE A 163 15.58 -2.09 0.90
CA PHE A 163 15.56 -2.29 2.35
C PHE A 163 16.91 -2.79 2.88
N LYS A 164 17.25 -2.36 4.10
CA LYS A 164 18.46 -2.76 4.84
C LYS A 164 18.15 -3.78 5.94
N ASN A 165 17.00 -3.63 6.59
CA ASN A 165 16.60 -4.38 7.79
C ASN A 165 15.26 -5.12 7.58
N MET A 166 14.94 -5.47 6.34
CA MET A 166 13.74 -6.24 6.00
C MET A 166 14.15 -7.50 5.25
N ARG A 167 13.55 -8.63 5.61
CA ARG A 167 13.68 -9.89 4.88
C ARG A 167 12.44 -10.10 4.01
N HIS A 168 12.65 -10.48 2.77
CA HIS A 168 11.57 -10.87 1.88
C HIS A 168 11.09 -12.30 2.22
N ILE A 169 9.80 -12.46 2.53
CA ILE A 169 9.22 -13.70 3.06
C ILE A 169 8.13 -14.32 2.19
N GLY A 170 7.61 -13.61 1.18
CA GLY A 170 6.50 -14.13 0.39
C GLY A 170 6.31 -13.44 -0.96
N VAL A 171 5.86 -14.22 -1.95
CA VAL A 171 5.55 -13.76 -3.30
C VAL A 171 4.23 -14.35 -3.76
N SER A 172 3.34 -13.50 -4.28
CA SER A 172 2.11 -13.91 -4.95
C SER A 172 2.00 -13.26 -6.32
N LYS A 173 1.94 -14.07 -7.38
CA LYS A 173 1.68 -13.55 -8.74
C LYS A 173 0.17 -13.50 -8.99
N VAL A 174 -0.33 -12.33 -9.33
CA VAL A 174 -1.75 -12.06 -9.56
C VAL A 174 -1.98 -11.90 -11.06
N TYR A 175 -2.07 -13.03 -11.77
CA TYR A 175 -2.27 -13.07 -13.22
C TYR A 175 -3.68 -12.61 -13.65
N LEU A 176 -4.64 -12.72 -12.75
CA LEU A 176 -6.02 -12.26 -12.96
C LEU A 176 -6.15 -10.72 -12.84
N ASN A 177 -5.13 -10.05 -12.31
CA ASN A 177 -5.05 -8.59 -12.41
C ASN A 177 -4.56 -8.23 -13.81
N ILE A 178 -5.16 -7.21 -14.42
CA ILE A 178 -4.77 -6.70 -15.74
C ILE A 178 -4.30 -5.27 -15.53
N PRO A 179 -3.01 -4.97 -15.78
CA PRO A 179 -1.95 -5.90 -16.17
C PRO A 179 -1.51 -6.83 -15.01
N PRO A 180 -0.97 -8.03 -15.27
CA PRO A 180 -0.52 -8.94 -14.23
C PRO A 180 0.42 -8.26 -13.23
N ALA A 181 0.18 -8.50 -11.95
CA ALA A 181 0.95 -7.94 -10.85
C ALA A 181 1.61 -9.03 -10.02
N ARG A 182 2.60 -8.66 -9.22
CA ARG A 182 3.20 -9.49 -8.19
C ARG A 182 3.13 -8.75 -6.87
N VAL A 183 2.61 -9.40 -5.84
CA VAL A 183 2.64 -8.94 -4.46
C VAL A 183 3.85 -9.57 -3.78
N ASP A 184 4.67 -8.74 -3.16
CA ASP A 184 5.84 -9.12 -2.37
C ASP A 184 5.56 -8.77 -0.90
N VAL A 185 5.90 -9.67 0.02
CA VAL A 185 5.78 -9.47 1.47
C VAL A 185 7.16 -9.47 2.08
N PHE A 186 7.42 -8.44 2.88
CA PHE A 186 8.66 -8.26 3.63
C PHE A 186 8.36 -8.22 5.13
N GLU A 187 9.29 -8.70 5.93
CA GLU A 187 9.20 -8.74 7.39
C GLU A 187 10.39 -8.01 7.98
N LYS A 188 10.14 -7.18 8.99
CA LYS A 188 11.17 -6.47 9.74
C LYS A 188 12.01 -7.45 10.56
N ILE A 189 13.33 -7.39 10.40
CA ILE A 189 14.31 -8.16 11.18
C ILE A 189 14.55 -7.47 12.53
#